data_AF-A0A229T0C4-F1
#
_entry.id   AF-A0A229T0C4-F1
#
_cell.length_a   1.000
_cell.length_b   1.000
_cell.length_c   1.000
_cell.angle_alpha   90.00
_cell.angle_beta   90.00
_cell.angle_gamma   90.00
#
_symmetry.space_group_name_H-M   'P 1'
#
loop_
_entity.id
_entity.type
_entity.pdbx_description
1 polymer ?
#
loop_
_entity_poly.entity_id
_entity_poly.type
_entity_poly.pdbx_seq_one_letter_code
_entity_poly.pdbx_strand_id
1 'polypeptide(L)'
;MDLTDRRTAVTKLFEAHRKAPFPSRWWGGDVGGIDMVMLDANPAGCVSVWLEQQGLLDDRRRNLLAEGEQRLIPVIPELDANHTWQRGIALRTDGTVLGGPR
;
A
#
# COMPACT_ATOMS: atom_id res chain seq x y z
N MET A 1 -9.14 17.43 -3.96
CA MET A 1 -7.73 17.38 -3.52
C MET A 1 -6.88 17.70 -4.71
N ASP A 2 -6.08 18.76 -4.64
CA ASP A 2 -5.20 19.12 -5.75
C ASP A 2 -3.94 18.23 -5.81
N LEU A 3 -3.09 18.41 -6.82
CA LEU A 3 -1.88 17.59 -6.99
C LEU A 3 -0.88 17.77 -5.84
N THR A 4 -0.80 18.96 -5.26
CA THR A 4 0.11 19.30 -4.16
C THR A 4 -0.33 18.61 -2.87
N ASP A 5 -1.62 18.67 -2.56
CA ASP A 5 -2.22 17.93 -1.46
C ASP A 5 -2.01 16.43 -1.64
N ARG A 6 -2.20 15.92 -2.87
CA ARG A 6 -1.97 14.52 -3.22
C ARG A 6 -0.55 14.06 -3.03
N ARG A 7 0.42 14.85 -3.48
CA ARG A 7 1.83 14.53 -3.26
C ARG A 7 2.18 14.57 -1.78
N THR A 8 1.67 15.54 -1.03
CA THR A 8 1.89 15.62 0.42
C THR A 8 1.35 14.40 1.15
N ALA A 9 0.13 13.96 0.82
CA ALA A 9 -0.48 12.77 1.41
C ALA A 9 0.31 11.50 1.06
N VAL A 10 0.66 11.31 -0.22
CA VAL A 10 1.43 10.15 -0.68
C VAL A 10 2.82 10.12 -0.06
N THR A 11 3.53 11.25 0.04
CA THR A 11 4.84 11.32 0.71
C THR A 11 4.74 10.84 2.15
N LYS A 12 3.75 11.33 2.92
CA LYS A 12 3.57 10.93 4.32
C LYS A 12 3.29 9.43 4.45
N LEU A 13 2.40 8.89 3.62
CA LEU A 13 2.08 7.46 3.61
C LEU A 13 3.29 6.62 3.21
N PHE A 14 4.05 7.06 2.20
CA PHE A 14 5.22 6.35 1.71
C PHE A 14 6.37 6.34 2.72
N GLU A 15 6.59 7.45 3.44
CA GLU A 15 7.55 7.49 4.54
C GLU A 15 7.17 6.54 5.68
N ALA A 16 5.87 6.46 6.03
CA ALA A 16 5.38 5.51 7.02
C ALA A 16 5.58 4.05 6.56
N HIS A 17 5.23 3.75 5.32
CA HIS A 17 5.45 2.43 4.69
C HIS A 17 6.93 2.04 4.73
N ARG A 18 7.85 2.94 4.33
CA ARG A 18 9.30 2.67 4.34
C ARG A 18 9.88 2.42 5.74
N LYS A 19 9.23 2.92 6.80
CA LYS A 19 9.63 2.71 8.19
C LYS A 19 9.02 1.44 8.79
N ALA A 20 7.92 0.95 8.23
CA ALA A 20 7.27 -0.26 8.72
C ALA A 20 8.14 -1.47 8.37
N PRO A 21 8.41 -2.38 9.33
CA PRO A 21 9.09 -3.63 9.02
C PRO A 21 8.18 -4.47 8.13
N PHE A 22 8.75 -5.04 7.08
CA PHE A 22 8.03 -6.04 6.29
C PHE A 22 7.74 -7.26 7.18
N PRO A 23 6.50 -7.80 7.20
CA PRO A 23 6.16 -8.90 8.09
C PRO A 23 6.98 -10.15 7.78
N SER A 24 7.74 -10.65 8.76
CA SER A 24 8.66 -11.78 8.57
C SER A 24 7.98 -13.07 8.08
N ARG A 25 6.70 -13.26 8.42
CA ARG A 25 5.89 -14.40 7.95
C ARG A 25 5.74 -14.46 6.43
N TRP A 26 5.90 -13.33 5.75
CA TRP A 26 5.79 -13.21 4.30
C TRP A 26 7.16 -13.21 3.61
N TRP A 27 8.27 -13.37 4.34
CA TRP A 27 9.58 -13.53 3.72
C TRP A 27 9.64 -14.85 2.95
N GLY A 28 9.80 -14.76 1.63
CA GLY A 28 9.67 -15.91 0.74
C GLY A 28 8.26 -16.52 0.75
N GLY A 29 7.29 -15.80 1.29
CA GLY A 29 5.90 -16.22 1.39
C GLY A 29 5.20 -16.11 0.04
N ASP A 30 4.41 -17.12 -0.27
CA ASP A 30 3.62 -17.23 -1.48
C ASP A 30 2.16 -17.47 -1.10
N VAL A 31 1.25 -16.69 -1.70
CA VAL A 31 -0.19 -16.91 -1.58
C VAL A 31 -0.74 -17.20 -2.96
N GLY A 32 -0.98 -18.47 -3.27
CA GLY A 32 -1.57 -18.88 -4.55
C GLY A 32 -0.70 -18.55 -5.77
N GLY A 33 0.62 -18.67 -5.65
CA GLY A 33 1.60 -18.32 -6.67
C GLY A 33 2.02 -16.85 -6.67
N ILE A 34 1.60 -16.07 -5.67
CA ILE A 34 1.91 -14.64 -5.55
C ILE A 34 3.00 -14.44 -4.51
N ASP A 35 4.17 -14.02 -4.99
CA ASP A 35 5.27 -13.55 -4.16
C ASP A 35 4.87 -12.28 -3.40
N MET A 36 4.76 -12.41 -2.08
CA MET A 36 4.30 -11.34 -1.18
C MET A 36 5.31 -10.19 -1.06
N VAL A 37 6.61 -10.46 -1.25
CA VAL A 37 7.64 -9.42 -1.28
C VAL A 37 7.50 -8.59 -2.54
N MET A 38 7.29 -9.25 -3.69
CA MET A 38 7.09 -8.54 -4.96
C MET A 38 5.74 -7.82 -5.02
N LEU A 39 4.71 -8.34 -4.36
CA LEU A 39 3.41 -7.69 -4.25
C LEU A 39 3.49 -6.36 -3.48
N ASP A 40 4.38 -6.25 -2.50
CA ASP A 40 4.64 -5.02 -1.72
C ASP A 40 5.64 -4.08 -2.42
N ALA A 41 6.77 -4.63 -2.89
CA ALA A 41 7.87 -3.85 -3.46
C ALA A 41 7.53 -3.20 -4.80
N ASN A 42 6.73 -3.85 -5.65
CA ASN A 42 6.39 -3.32 -6.97
C ASN A 42 5.56 -2.02 -6.91
N PRO A 43 4.45 -1.95 -6.13
CA PRO A 43 3.77 -0.69 -5.86
C PRO A 43 4.67 0.35 -5.19
N ALA A 44 5.50 -0.04 -4.21
CA ALA A 44 6.42 0.87 -3.53
C ALA A 44 7.40 1.55 -4.51
N GLY A 45 7.96 0.78 -5.45
CA GLY A 45 8.82 1.30 -6.51
C GLY A 45 8.08 2.25 -7.45
N CYS A 46 6.80 1.98 -7.76
CA CYS A 46 5.97 2.89 -8.54
C CYS A 46 5.71 4.21 -7.80
N VAL A 47 5.43 4.16 -6.49
CA VAL A 47 5.21 5.36 -5.68
C VAL A 47 6.48 6.20 -5.60
N SER A 48 7.67 5.59 -5.45
CA SER A 48 8.94 6.33 -5.48
C SER A 48 9.10 7.10 -6.78
N VAL A 49 8.90 6.44 -7.93
CA VAL A 49 9.01 7.09 -9.23
C VAL A 49 7.96 8.17 -9.42
N TRP A 50 6.72 7.94 -8.99
CA TRP A 50 5.66 8.95 -9.07
C TRP A 50 6.02 10.20 -8.26
N LEU A 51 6.63 10.04 -7.07
CA LEU A 51 7.09 11.16 -6.25
C LEU A 51 8.26 11.92 -6.90
N GLU A 52 9.25 11.19 -7.44
CA GLU A 52 10.41 11.73 -8.13
C GLU A 52 10.02 12.49 -9.41
N GLN A 53 9.08 11.93 -10.18
CA GLN A 53 8.59 12.48 -11.45
C GLN A 53 7.39 13.41 -11.28
N GLN A 54 7.22 13.98 -10.08
CA GLN A 54 6.24 15.02 -9.78
C GLN A 54 4.78 14.66 -10.12
N GLY A 55 4.45 13.38 -10.05
CA GLY A 55 3.11 12.87 -10.26
C GLY A 55 2.91 12.10 -11.57
N LEU A 56 3.98 11.90 -12.34
CA LEU A 56 3.95 11.16 -13.60
C LEU A 56 4.40 9.71 -13.40
N LEU A 57 3.74 8.80 -14.13
CA LEU A 57 4.15 7.41 -14.30
C LEU A 57 4.17 7.10 -15.79
N ASP A 58 5.01 6.16 -16.18
CA ASP A 58 4.95 5.56 -17.52
C ASP A 58 3.92 4.43 -17.58
N ASP A 59 3.64 3.94 -18.78
CA ASP A 59 2.67 2.86 -19.00
C ASP A 59 3.08 1.56 -18.32
N ARG A 60 4.39 1.28 -18.28
CA ARG A 60 4.91 0.08 -17.61
C ARG A 60 4.53 0.07 -16.13
N ARG A 61 4.72 1.18 -15.43
CA ARG A 61 4.40 1.31 -14.00
C ARG A 61 2.90 1.37 -13.74
N ARG A 62 2.12 1.97 -14.64
CA ARG A 62 0.65 1.89 -14.59
C ARG A 62 0.17 0.43 -14.69
N ASN A 63 0.71 -0.33 -15.64
CA ASN A 63 0.36 -1.74 -15.80
C ASN A 63 0.76 -2.56 -14.58
N LEU A 64 1.94 -2.30 -14.00
CA LEU A 64 2.39 -2.97 -12.79
C LEU A 64 1.44 -2.74 -11.61
N LEU A 65 0.91 -1.53 -11.45
CA LEU A 65 -0.09 -1.22 -10.42
C LEU A 65 -1.42 -1.92 -10.68
N ALA A 66 -1.89 -1.94 -11.93
CA ALA A 66 -3.12 -2.65 -12.30
C ALA A 66 -3.01 -4.17 -12.09
N GLU A 67 -1.87 -4.77 -12.43
CA GLU A 67 -1.59 -6.17 -12.11
C GLU A 67 -1.55 -6.42 -10.60
N GLY A 68 -0.94 -5.51 -9.84
CA GLY A 68 -0.91 -5.57 -8.38
C GLY A 68 -2.31 -5.56 -7.77
N GLU A 69 -3.21 -4.72 -8.27
CA GLU A 69 -4.61 -4.68 -7.84
C GLU A 69 -5.31 -6.03 -8.05
N GLN A 70 -5.11 -6.67 -9.21
CA GLN A 70 -5.67 -8.00 -9.48
C GLN A 70 -5.09 -9.07 -8.56
N ARG A 71 -3.79 -9.00 -8.25
CA ARG A 71 -3.11 -9.93 -7.35
C ARG A 71 -3.51 -9.73 -5.88
N LEU A 72 -3.96 -8.55 -5.49
CA LEU A 72 -4.46 -8.30 -4.13
C LEU A 72 -5.77 -9.04 -3.85
N ILE A 73 -6.63 -9.26 -4.85
CA ILE A 73 -7.94 -9.91 -4.68
C ILE A 73 -7.84 -11.27 -3.95
N PRO A 74 -7.02 -12.24 -4.39
CA PRO A 74 -6.86 -13.51 -3.68
C PRO A 74 -6.08 -13.40 -2.36
N VAL A 75 -5.30 -12.33 -2.18
CA VAL A 75 -4.41 -12.14 -1.02
C VAL A 75 -5.11 -11.46 0.15
N ILE A 76 -6.07 -10.57 -0.12
CA ILE A 76 -6.81 -9.82 0.91
C ILE A 76 -7.37 -10.73 2.03
N PRO A 77 -8.02 -11.87 1.73
CA PRO A 77 -8.51 -12.76 2.79
C PRO A 77 -7.43 -13.25 3.75
N GLU A 78 -6.21 -13.52 3.24
CA GLU A 78 -5.06 -13.95 4.04
C GLU A 78 -4.44 -12.81 4.87
N LEU A 79 -4.56 -11.56 4.37
CA LEU A 79 -4.22 -10.38 5.15
C LEU A 79 -5.23 -10.18 6.28
N ASP A 80 -6.53 -10.20 5.96
CA ASP A 80 -7.67 -9.98 6.86
C ASP A 80 -7.80 -11.04 7.97
N ALA A 81 -7.57 -12.32 7.66
CA ALA A 81 -7.57 -13.41 8.64
C ALA A 81 -6.56 -13.20 9.79
N ASN A 82 -5.60 -12.28 9.59
CA ASN A 82 -4.55 -11.96 10.54
C ASN A 82 -4.69 -10.58 11.20
N HIS A 83 -5.81 -9.87 11.05
CA HIS A 83 -6.04 -8.58 11.71
C HIS A 83 -6.41 -8.74 13.20
N THR A 84 -5.40 -8.82 14.08
CA THR A 84 -5.47 -8.09 15.35
C THR A 84 -5.06 -6.65 15.05
N TRP A 85 -6.04 -5.77 14.81
CA TRP A 85 -5.82 -4.33 14.67
C TRP A 85 -5.18 -3.75 15.95
N GLN A 86 -3.85 -3.67 16.02
CA GLN A 86 -3.18 -2.81 16.98
C GLN A 86 -3.09 -1.39 16.40
N ARG A 87 -4.11 -0.60 16.74
CA ARG A 87 -4.17 0.88 16.81
C ARG A 87 -3.51 1.68 15.68
N GLY A 88 -4.34 2.31 14.85
CA GLY A 88 -3.99 3.57 14.19
C GLY A 88 -4.74 3.82 12.89
N ILE A 89 -5.84 4.57 12.98
CA ILE A 89 -6.58 5.16 11.84
C ILE A 89 -7.37 4.12 11.02
N ALA A 90 -8.56 3.78 11.51
CA ALA A 90 -9.63 3.29 10.63
C ALA A 90 -10.19 4.50 9.87
N LEU A 91 -9.76 4.69 8.61
CA LEU A 91 -10.53 5.48 7.67
C LEU A 91 -11.72 4.61 7.24
N ARG A 92 -12.94 5.08 7.47
CA ARG A 92 -14.09 4.56 6.73
C ARG A 92 -13.90 4.92 5.24
N THR A 93 -14.54 4.15 4.36
CA THR A 93 -14.59 4.43 2.92
C THR A 93 -15.20 5.80 2.58
N ASP A 94 -15.83 6.49 3.55
CA ASP A 94 -16.37 7.85 3.44
C ASP A 94 -15.42 8.97 3.95
N GLY A 95 -14.20 8.63 4.39
CA GLY A 95 -13.20 9.61 4.81
C GLY A 95 -13.38 10.18 6.23
N THR A 96 -14.29 9.65 7.05
CA THR A 96 -14.49 10.15 8.42
C THR A 96 -13.58 9.44 9.43
N VAL A 97 -12.85 10.21 10.24
CA VAL A 97 -12.02 9.71 11.35
C VAL A 97 -12.90 9.43 12.57
N LEU A 98 -12.99 8.17 13.00
CA LEU A 98 -13.57 7.84 14.30
C LEU A 98 -12.56 8.20 15.40
N GLY A 99 -12.93 9.16 16.26
CA GLY A 99 -12.14 9.55 17.43
C GLY A 99 -11.78 8.34 18.31
N GLY A 100 -10.55 8.33 18.82
CA GLY A 100 -10.06 7.27 19.72
C GLY A 100 -10.65 7.37 21.13
N PRO A 101 -10.65 6.26 21.91
CA PRO A 101 -11.16 6.27 23.27
C PRO A 101 -10.25 7.10 24.20
N ARG A 102 -10.87 7.69 25.23
CA ARG A 102 -10.21 8.43 26.31
C ARG A 102 -9.21 7.57 27.09
#